data_AF-A0A958Y407-F1
#
_entry.id   AF-A0A958Y407-F1
#
_cell.length_a   1.000
_cell.length_b   1.000
_cell.length_c   1.000
_cell.angle_alpha   90.00
_cell.angle_beta   90.00
_cell.angle_gamma   90.00
#
_symmetry.space_group_name_H-M   'P 1'
#
loop_
_entity.id
_entity.type
_entity.pdbx_description
1 polymer ?
#
loop_
_entity_poly.entity_id
_entity_poly.type
_entity_poly.pdbx_seq_one_letter_code
_entity_poly.pdbx_strand_id
1 'polypeptide(L)'
;MMKGNVPSKKKSLIPVSPRLREHLKRHNRASELTIQYRDLLRYESSVPLIDQQGNDTLWETVYYSESDRREINDAMKRIYALLKTDGDVEVLDHLTVARIDFCTFGNTKPFRVRIINRLNDNYDHFYVKKADASRIYGLELEDILSPNRVMFMVDRDTLVEEHVAGIPGDDFMRRSLDDTTFNQIRIAKE
;
A
#
# COMPACT_ATOMS: atom_id res chain seq x y z
N MET A 1 -28.66 1.15 4.77
CA MET A 1 -28.14 2.07 3.73
C MET A 1 -27.16 3.03 4.37
N MET A 2 -25.85 2.83 4.18
CA MET A 2 -24.83 3.74 4.71
C MET A 2 -24.88 5.06 3.93
N LYS A 3 -25.52 6.09 4.51
CA LYS A 3 -25.28 7.48 4.15
C LYS A 3 -23.95 7.89 4.82
N GLY A 4 -22.82 7.72 4.14
CA GLY A 4 -21.53 8.11 4.68
C GLY A 4 -20.54 8.49 3.59
N ASN A 5 -20.16 9.78 3.56
CA ASN A 5 -18.98 10.34 2.91
C ASN A 5 -18.59 9.80 1.53
N VAL A 6 -19.49 9.94 0.54
CA VAL A 6 -19.05 9.89 -0.86
C VAL A 6 -18.20 11.14 -1.12
N PRO A 7 -16.92 11.02 -1.53
CA PRO A 7 -16.09 12.18 -1.84
C PRO A 7 -16.79 13.06 -2.87
N SER A 8 -17.02 14.33 -2.55
CA SER A 8 -17.74 15.27 -3.43
C SER A 8 -17.01 15.51 -4.75
N LYS A 9 -15.69 15.32 -4.75
CA LYS A 9 -14.84 15.34 -5.94
C LYS A 9 -13.85 14.18 -5.86
N LYS A 10 -13.81 13.36 -6.91
CA LYS A 10 -12.76 12.36 -7.11
C LYS A 10 -11.78 12.86 -8.16
N LYS A 11 -10.50 12.59 -7.93
CA LYS A 11 -9.46 12.88 -8.90
C LYS A 11 -9.57 11.91 -10.07
N SER A 12 -9.46 12.42 -11.30
CA SER A 12 -9.35 11.58 -12.49
C SER A 12 -8.00 10.85 -12.49
N LEU A 13 -8.02 9.55 -12.78
CA LEU A 13 -6.79 8.76 -12.91
C LEU A 13 -6.02 9.22 -14.15
N ILE A 14 -4.72 9.46 -13.99
CA ILE A 14 -3.85 9.87 -15.08
C ILE A 14 -3.06 8.65 -15.55
N PRO A 15 -3.17 8.24 -16.83
CA PRO A 15 -2.49 7.06 -17.32
C PRO A 15 -0.97 7.22 -17.29
N VAL A 16 -0.27 6.12 -17.02
CA VAL A 16 1.20 6.08 -17.07
C VAL A 16 1.66 6.12 -18.52
N SER A 17 2.22 7.25 -18.93
CA SER A 17 2.67 7.47 -20.31
C SER A 17 3.85 6.56 -20.70
N PRO A 18 4.07 6.27 -22.00
CA PRO A 18 5.21 5.48 -22.44
C PRO A 18 6.57 6.03 -21.96
N ARG A 19 6.74 7.37 -21.97
CA ARG A 19 7.95 8.04 -21.47
C ARG A 19 8.16 7.80 -19.98
N LEU A 20 7.09 7.87 -19.17
CA LEU A 20 7.17 7.58 -17.74
C LEU A 20 7.49 6.11 -17.49
N ARG A 21 6.92 5.18 -18.27
CA ARG A 21 7.26 3.74 -18.17
C ARG A 21 8.74 3.48 -18.45
N GLU A 22 9.30 4.16 -19.45
CA GLU A 22 10.72 4.03 -19.76
C GLU A 22 11.63 4.65 -18.69
N HIS A 23 11.20 5.74 -18.06
CA HIS A 23 11.87 6.28 -16.88
C HIS A 23 11.86 5.25 -15.73
N LEU A 24 10.70 4.69 -15.39
CA LEU A 24 10.57 3.69 -14.31
C LEU A 24 11.48 2.48 -14.54
N LYS A 25 11.59 2.00 -15.79
CA LYS A 25 12.52 0.93 -16.15
C LYS A 25 13.98 1.32 -15.92
N ARG A 26 14.38 2.52 -16.35
CA ARG A 26 15.75 3.02 -16.19
C ARG A 26 16.17 3.22 -14.73
N HIS A 27 15.22 3.46 -13.84
CA HIS A 27 15.46 3.72 -12.42
C HIS A 27 15.09 2.55 -11.50
N ASN A 28 14.99 1.32 -12.04
CA ASN A 28 14.64 0.11 -11.28
C ASN A 28 13.33 0.22 -10.49
N ARG A 29 12.36 0.98 -11.01
CA ARG A 29 11.00 1.10 -10.46
C ARG A 29 9.98 0.25 -11.21
N ALA A 30 10.39 -0.44 -12.29
CA ALA A 30 9.56 -1.39 -13.01
C ALA A 30 9.94 -2.82 -12.63
N SER A 31 8.97 -3.63 -12.22
CA SER A 31 9.15 -5.05 -11.90
C SER A 31 8.06 -5.85 -12.58
N GLU A 32 8.30 -7.12 -12.90
CA GLU A 32 7.24 -8.03 -13.31
C GLU A 32 6.57 -8.59 -12.04
N LEU A 33 5.25 -8.43 -11.91
CA LEU A 33 4.49 -8.90 -10.76
C LEU A 33 3.78 -10.22 -11.09
N THR A 34 3.76 -11.14 -10.13
CA THR A 34 3.02 -12.41 -10.26
C THR A 34 1.50 -12.22 -10.28
N ILE A 35 1.02 -11.05 -9.85
CA ILE A 35 -0.40 -10.71 -9.80
C ILE A 35 -0.60 -9.21 -10.04
N GLN A 36 -1.74 -8.85 -10.63
CA GLN A 36 -2.12 -7.47 -10.90
C GLN A 36 -3.21 -7.01 -9.95
N TYR A 37 -3.39 -5.69 -9.81
CA TYR A 37 -4.45 -5.09 -8.99
C TYR A 37 -5.83 -5.70 -9.27
N ARG A 38 -6.14 -5.98 -10.54
CA ARG A 38 -7.44 -6.52 -10.96
C ARG A 38 -7.71 -7.91 -10.38
N ASP A 39 -6.67 -8.70 -10.13
CA ASP A 39 -6.83 -10.07 -9.66
C ASP A 39 -7.20 -10.09 -8.17
N LEU A 40 -6.82 -9.04 -7.41
CA LEU A 40 -7.26 -8.82 -6.03
C LEU A 40 -8.74 -8.46 -5.93
N LEU A 41 -9.40 -8.05 -7.01
CA LEU A 41 -10.84 -7.79 -7.05
C LEU A 41 -11.68 -9.07 -7.08
N ARG A 42 -11.06 -10.26 -7.17
CA ARG A 42 -11.74 -11.56 -7.16
C ARG A 42 -12.24 -12.01 -5.78
N TYR A 43 -12.23 -11.13 -4.78
CA TYR A 43 -12.72 -11.47 -3.44
C TYR A 43 -14.23 -11.78 -3.48
N GLU A 44 -14.67 -12.73 -2.67
CA GLU A 44 -16.06 -13.20 -2.63
C GLU A 44 -16.87 -12.53 -1.53
N SER A 45 -16.21 -12.14 -0.45
CA SER A 45 -16.85 -11.48 0.69
C SER A 45 -15.91 -10.49 1.35
N SER A 46 -16.48 -9.61 2.15
CA SER A 46 -15.73 -8.61 2.91
C SER A 46 -16.45 -8.24 4.20
N VAL A 47 -15.70 -7.80 5.20
CA VAL A 47 -16.22 -7.38 6.51
C VAL A 47 -15.60 -6.02 6.86
N PRO A 48 -16.38 -5.03 7.34
CA PRO A 48 -15.84 -3.76 7.81
C PRO A 48 -14.76 -3.96 8.87
N LEU A 49 -13.62 -3.29 8.69
CA LEU A 49 -12.55 -3.27 9.66
C LEU A 49 -12.85 -2.18 10.71
N ILE A 50 -13.13 -2.62 11.92
CA ILE A 50 -13.43 -1.76 13.06
C ILE A 50 -12.17 -1.58 13.91
N ASP A 51 -11.90 -0.35 14.36
CA ASP A 51 -10.78 -0.07 15.26
C ASP A 51 -11.06 -0.54 16.70
N GLN A 52 -10.08 -0.39 17.58
CA GLN A 52 -10.20 -0.80 18.99
C GLN A 52 -11.25 0.01 19.77
N GLN A 53 -11.64 1.18 19.28
CA GLN A 53 -12.62 2.06 19.88
C GLN A 53 -14.04 1.83 19.32
N GLY A 54 -14.20 0.86 18.40
CA GLY A 54 -15.49 0.55 17.79
C GLY A 54 -15.83 1.42 16.58
N ASN A 55 -14.91 2.26 16.09
CA ASN A 55 -15.16 3.11 14.93
C ASN A 55 -14.86 2.37 13.61
N ASP A 56 -15.63 2.70 12.59
CA ASP A 56 -15.41 2.24 11.22
C ASP A 56 -14.14 2.89 10.65
N THR A 57 -13.16 2.07 10.24
CA THR A 57 -11.92 2.55 9.63
C THR A 57 -12.08 2.93 8.15
N LEU A 58 -13.25 2.64 7.56
CA LEU A 58 -13.57 2.75 6.13
C LEU A 58 -12.77 1.79 5.23
N TRP A 59 -12.12 0.80 5.84
CA TRP A 59 -11.52 -0.35 5.17
C TRP A 59 -12.39 -1.58 5.40
N GLU A 60 -12.39 -2.49 4.43
CA GLU A 60 -13.06 -3.78 4.54
C GLU A 60 -12.02 -4.89 4.41
N THR A 61 -11.93 -5.81 5.36
CA THR A 61 -11.10 -7.01 5.19
C THR A 61 -11.77 -7.93 4.19
N VAL A 62 -11.06 -8.29 3.13
CA VAL A 62 -11.58 -9.10 2.02
C VAL A 62 -11.18 -10.55 2.15
N TYR A 63 -12.05 -11.44 1.68
CA TYR A 63 -11.85 -12.89 1.71
C TYR A 63 -12.03 -13.47 0.31
N TYR A 64 -11.14 -14.41 -0.02
CA TYR A 64 -11.08 -15.09 -1.31
C TYR A 64 -11.52 -16.54 -1.16
N SER A 65 -11.94 -17.15 -2.27
CA SER A 65 -12.17 -18.60 -2.34
C SER A 65 -10.89 -19.37 -1.98
N GLU A 66 -11.01 -20.64 -1.59
CA GLU A 66 -9.84 -21.46 -1.21
C GLU A 66 -8.82 -21.67 -2.35
N SER A 67 -9.26 -21.59 -3.60
CA SER A 67 -8.35 -21.60 -4.77
C SER A 67 -7.56 -20.29 -4.85
N ASP A 68 -8.27 -19.16 -4.82
CA ASP A 68 -7.69 -17.84 -5.04
C ASP A 68 -6.85 -17.39 -3.85
N ARG A 69 -7.26 -17.77 -2.63
CA ARG A 69 -6.55 -17.44 -1.38
C ARG A 69 -5.11 -17.94 -1.39
N ARG A 70 -4.85 -19.14 -1.90
CA ARG A 70 -3.49 -19.69 -1.97
C ARG A 70 -2.63 -18.92 -2.97
N GLU A 71 -3.14 -18.76 -4.19
CA GLU A 71 -2.48 -18.00 -5.26
C GLU A 71 -2.15 -16.56 -4.81
N ILE A 72 -3.15 -15.86 -4.28
CA ILE A 72 -3.02 -14.47 -3.83
C ILE A 72 -2.04 -14.37 -2.67
N ASN A 73 -2.12 -15.24 -1.67
CA ASN A 73 -1.20 -15.17 -0.53
C ASN A 73 0.25 -15.42 -0.94
N ASP A 74 0.49 -16.38 -1.83
CA ASP A 74 1.84 -16.65 -2.35
C ASP A 74 2.34 -15.48 -3.20
N ALA A 75 1.49 -14.88 -4.02
CA ALA A 75 1.83 -13.67 -4.78
C ALA A 75 2.15 -12.49 -3.85
N MET A 76 1.37 -12.27 -2.78
CA MET A 76 1.62 -11.17 -1.83
C MET A 76 2.94 -11.34 -1.08
N LYS A 77 3.31 -12.56 -0.68
CA LYS A 77 4.63 -12.84 -0.07
C LYS A 77 5.76 -12.52 -1.04
N ARG A 78 5.65 -12.94 -2.31
CA ARG A 78 6.64 -12.66 -3.37
C ARG A 78 6.79 -11.17 -3.62
N ILE A 79 5.68 -10.45 -3.73
CA ILE A 79 5.67 -8.99 -3.89
C ILE A 79 6.36 -8.31 -2.70
N TYR A 80 6.09 -8.76 -1.47
CA TYR A 80 6.74 -8.19 -0.30
C TYR A 80 8.26 -8.45 -0.29
N ALA A 81 8.72 -9.65 -0.65
CA ALA A 81 10.15 -9.95 -0.78
C ALA A 81 10.82 -9.10 -1.87
N LEU A 82 10.18 -8.93 -3.03
CA LEU A 82 10.66 -8.02 -4.07
C LEU A 82 10.76 -6.57 -3.56
N LEU A 83 9.80 -6.12 -2.74
CA LEU A 83 9.77 -4.75 -2.22
C LEU A 83 10.84 -4.48 -1.17
N LYS A 84 11.17 -5.46 -0.31
CA LYS A 84 12.02 -5.26 0.89
C LYS A 84 13.41 -5.88 0.81
N THR A 85 13.61 -6.93 0.02
CA THR A 85 14.85 -7.72 0.03
C THR A 85 15.40 -7.98 -1.37
N ASP A 86 15.05 -7.11 -2.34
CA ASP A 86 15.44 -7.26 -3.75
C ASP A 86 15.13 -8.67 -4.32
N GLY A 87 14.09 -9.31 -3.78
CA GLY A 87 13.65 -10.64 -4.20
C GLY A 87 14.31 -11.82 -3.49
N ASP A 88 15.00 -11.63 -2.36
CA ASP A 88 15.53 -12.75 -1.58
C ASP A 88 14.41 -13.73 -1.16
N VAL A 89 14.46 -14.91 -1.75
CA VAL A 89 13.45 -15.97 -1.66
C VAL A 89 13.51 -16.67 -0.30
N GLU A 90 14.66 -16.67 0.38
CA GLU A 90 14.83 -17.35 1.68
C GLU A 90 13.93 -16.73 2.75
N VAL A 91 13.57 -15.45 2.60
CA VAL A 91 12.67 -14.76 3.53
C VAL A 91 11.23 -15.24 3.38
N LEU A 92 10.82 -15.76 2.21
CA LEU A 92 9.42 -16.11 1.91
C LEU A 92 8.83 -17.14 2.85
N ASP A 93 9.63 -18.13 3.29
CA ASP A 93 9.16 -19.24 4.13
C ASP A 93 8.67 -18.77 5.51
N HIS A 94 9.17 -17.62 5.94
CA HIS A 94 8.84 -17.02 7.23
C HIS A 94 7.76 -15.94 7.13
N LEU A 95 7.35 -15.55 5.93
CA LEU A 95 6.31 -14.54 5.74
C LEU A 95 4.91 -15.15 5.73
N THR A 96 3.96 -14.43 6.29
CA THR A 96 2.54 -14.79 6.25
C THR A 96 1.68 -13.58 5.98
N VAL A 97 0.73 -13.72 5.05
CA VAL A 97 -0.33 -12.74 4.86
C VAL A 97 -1.33 -12.88 6.01
N ALA A 98 -1.38 -11.88 6.87
CA ALA A 98 -2.29 -11.87 8.01
C ALA A 98 -3.69 -11.42 7.60
N ARG A 99 -3.77 -10.39 6.76
CA ARG A 99 -5.03 -9.88 6.19
C ARG A 99 -4.77 -9.05 4.94
N ILE A 100 -5.80 -8.95 4.11
CA ILE A 100 -5.88 -8.03 2.98
C ILE A 100 -7.10 -7.15 3.20
N ASP A 101 -6.88 -5.84 3.25
CA ASP A 101 -7.92 -4.84 3.47
C ASP A 101 -8.13 -4.04 2.18
N PHE A 102 -9.39 -3.79 1.80
CA PHE A 102 -9.78 -3.01 0.65
C PHE A 102 -10.36 -1.66 1.10
N CYS A 103 -9.84 -0.57 0.52
CA CYS A 103 -10.34 0.77 0.79
C CYS A 103 -11.48 1.11 -0.17
N THR A 104 -12.69 1.29 0.36
CA THR A 104 -13.90 1.54 -0.44
C THR A 104 -13.99 2.98 -0.96
N PHE A 105 -13.34 3.92 -0.27
CA PHE A 105 -13.47 5.37 -0.51
C PHE A 105 -12.32 5.99 -1.30
N GLY A 106 -11.11 5.44 -1.20
CA GLY A 106 -9.89 6.01 -1.81
C GLY A 106 -9.97 6.11 -3.34
N ASN A 107 -9.27 7.09 -3.93
CA ASN A 107 -9.34 7.37 -5.38
C ASN A 107 -9.00 6.14 -6.24
N THR A 108 -7.90 5.45 -5.93
CA THR A 108 -7.48 4.22 -6.62
C THR A 108 -8.07 2.96 -6.01
N LYS A 109 -8.89 3.09 -4.95
CA LYS A 109 -9.40 2.00 -4.10
C LYS A 109 -8.29 1.00 -3.71
N PRO A 110 -7.27 1.45 -2.98
CA PRO A 110 -6.10 0.63 -2.71
C PRO A 110 -6.44 -0.61 -1.88
N PHE A 111 -5.68 -1.68 -2.09
CA PHE A 111 -5.57 -2.78 -1.16
C PHE A 111 -4.40 -2.53 -0.21
N ARG A 112 -4.57 -2.82 1.07
CA ARG A 112 -3.53 -2.84 2.09
C ARG A 112 -3.31 -4.26 2.53
N VAL A 113 -2.09 -4.74 2.40
CA VAL A 113 -1.71 -6.12 2.74
C VAL A 113 -0.90 -6.08 4.01
N ARG A 114 -1.34 -6.79 5.05
CA ARG A 114 -0.58 -6.97 6.29
C ARG A 114 0.23 -8.25 6.19
N ILE A 115 1.55 -8.13 6.29
CA ILE A 115 2.49 -9.25 6.31
C ILE A 115 3.06 -9.38 7.72
N ILE A 116 3.16 -10.62 8.22
CA ILE A 116 3.86 -10.96 9.46
C ILE A 116 5.12 -11.73 9.10
N ASN A 117 6.24 -11.34 9.68
CA ASN A 117 7.48 -12.12 9.67
C ASN A 117 7.52 -13.01 10.92
N ARG A 118 7.43 -14.33 10.73
CA ARG A 118 7.40 -15.31 11.81
C ARG A 118 8.71 -15.44 12.59
N LEU A 119 9.84 -14.97 12.06
CA LEU A 119 11.14 -15.07 12.76
C LEU A 119 11.25 -14.10 13.94
N ASN A 120 10.65 -12.92 13.82
CA ASN A 120 10.75 -11.85 14.81
C ASN A 120 9.40 -11.31 15.28
N ASP A 121 8.29 -11.92 14.83
CA ASP A 121 6.91 -11.55 15.12
C ASP A 121 6.56 -10.09 14.76
N ASN A 122 7.37 -9.45 13.92
CA ASN A 122 7.09 -8.12 13.41
C ASN A 122 6.07 -8.19 12.28
N TYR A 123 5.25 -7.15 12.18
CA TYR A 123 4.34 -6.97 11.06
C TYR A 123 4.70 -5.71 10.27
N ASP A 124 4.44 -5.78 8.97
CA ASP A 124 4.54 -4.64 8.07
C ASP A 124 3.29 -4.58 7.18
N HIS A 125 3.11 -3.45 6.52
CA HIS A 125 2.09 -3.27 5.50
C HIS A 125 2.73 -2.83 4.18
N PHE A 126 2.06 -3.17 3.09
CA PHE A 126 2.29 -2.55 1.80
C PHE A 126 0.95 -2.36 1.10
N TYR A 127 0.94 -1.53 0.06
CA TYR A 127 -0.26 -1.19 -0.67
C TYR A 127 -0.17 -1.63 -2.13
N VAL A 128 -1.27 -2.20 -2.63
CA VAL A 128 -1.46 -2.49 -4.06
C VAL A 128 -2.54 -1.54 -4.59
N LYS A 129 -2.19 -0.75 -5.59
CA LYS A 129 -3.02 0.32 -6.14
C LYS A 129 -3.14 0.19 -7.65
N LYS A 130 -4.18 0.78 -8.23
CA LYS A 130 -4.16 1.10 -9.66
C LYS A 130 -3.03 2.09 -9.93
N ALA A 131 -2.24 1.84 -10.96
CA ALA A 131 -1.18 2.75 -11.37
C ALA A 131 -1.79 4.08 -11.83
N ASP A 132 -1.30 5.17 -11.27
CA ASP A 132 -1.69 6.53 -11.58
C ASP A 132 -0.41 7.37 -11.65
N ALA A 133 -0.18 8.00 -12.80
CA ALA A 133 1.04 8.75 -13.06
C ALA A 133 1.31 9.80 -11.98
N SER A 134 0.25 10.43 -11.47
CA SER A 134 0.38 11.46 -10.46
C SER A 134 0.74 10.94 -9.06
N ARG A 135 0.39 9.70 -8.71
CA ARG A 135 0.95 9.07 -7.49
C ARG A 135 2.40 8.66 -7.71
N ILE A 136 2.75 8.16 -8.89
CA ILE A 136 4.13 7.79 -9.24
C ILE A 136 5.05 9.02 -9.16
N TYR A 137 4.67 10.15 -9.75
CA TYR A 137 5.44 11.38 -9.61
C TYR A 137 5.54 11.86 -8.15
N GLY A 138 4.49 11.66 -7.35
CA GLY A 138 4.53 11.95 -5.92
C GLY A 138 5.54 11.08 -5.19
N LEU A 139 5.59 9.78 -5.48
CA LEU A 139 6.55 8.84 -4.91
C LEU A 139 8.00 9.17 -5.29
N GLU A 140 8.24 9.51 -6.57
CA GLU A 140 9.57 9.98 -7.02
C GLU A 140 9.99 11.26 -6.28
N LEU A 141 9.06 12.20 -6.10
CA LEU A 141 9.34 13.43 -5.37
C LEU A 141 9.61 13.17 -3.88
N GLU A 142 8.80 12.30 -3.25
CA GLU A 142 9.01 11.85 -1.87
C GLU A 142 10.40 11.21 -1.71
N ASP A 143 10.82 10.34 -2.63
CA ASP A 143 12.14 9.69 -2.60
C ASP A 143 13.30 10.69 -2.73
N ILE A 144 13.13 11.77 -3.50
CA ILE A 144 14.13 12.83 -3.68
C ILE A 144 14.23 13.73 -2.44
N LEU A 145 13.09 14.05 -1.82
CA LEU A 145 13.02 15.04 -0.73
C LEU A 145 13.15 14.43 0.66
N SER A 146 12.82 13.15 0.82
CA SER A 146 12.88 12.45 2.09
C SER A 146 14.29 11.93 2.38
N PRO A 147 14.78 12.00 3.63
CA PRO A 147 15.99 11.30 4.05
C PRO A 147 15.85 9.77 3.99
N ASN A 148 14.62 9.26 4.01
CA ASN A 148 14.32 7.84 3.85
C ASN A 148 13.90 7.57 2.40
N ARG A 149 14.52 6.57 1.78
CA ARG A 149 14.09 6.07 0.47
C ARG A 149 12.69 5.52 0.54
N VAL A 150 11.92 5.76 -0.52
CA VAL A 150 10.58 5.23 -0.68
C VAL A 150 10.61 4.05 -1.63
N MET A 151 10.27 2.88 -1.13
CA MET A 151 10.23 1.65 -1.92
C MET A 151 8.88 1.51 -2.62
N PHE A 152 8.91 1.45 -3.95
CA PHE A 152 7.73 1.18 -4.78
C PHE A 152 8.15 0.55 -6.10
N MET A 153 7.21 -0.16 -6.73
CA MET A 153 7.37 -0.77 -8.03
C MET A 153 6.08 -0.70 -8.85
N VAL A 154 6.21 -0.65 -10.16
CA VAL A 154 5.10 -0.53 -11.11
C VAL A 154 5.18 -1.65 -12.14
N ASP A 155 4.05 -2.32 -12.37
CA ASP A 155 3.86 -3.25 -13.46
C ASP A 155 2.51 -3.03 -14.13
N ARG A 156 2.49 -2.89 -15.46
CA ARG A 156 1.28 -2.61 -16.24
C ARG A 156 0.43 -1.49 -15.60
N ASP A 157 -0.72 -1.82 -15.03
CA ASP A 157 -1.65 -0.90 -14.37
C ASP A 157 -1.71 -1.10 -12.85
N THR A 158 -0.68 -1.73 -12.28
CA THR A 158 -0.50 -2.02 -10.86
C THR A 158 0.67 -1.24 -10.31
N LEU A 159 0.43 -0.51 -9.24
CA LEU A 159 1.45 0.14 -8.41
C LEU A 159 1.49 -0.58 -7.07
N VAL A 160 2.67 -1.01 -6.65
CA VAL A 160 2.94 -1.51 -5.31
C VAL A 160 3.83 -0.50 -4.61
N GLU A 161 3.43 -0.05 -3.43
CA GLU A 161 4.23 0.87 -2.61
C GLU A 161 4.31 0.38 -1.17
N GLU A 162 5.42 0.67 -0.51
CA GLU A 162 5.58 0.35 0.89
C GLU A 162 4.68 1.21 1.78
N HIS A 163 4.46 0.74 3.01
CA HIS A 163 3.84 1.56 4.01
C HIS A 163 4.82 2.61 4.54
N VAL A 164 4.52 3.88 4.24
CA VAL A 164 5.17 5.01 4.90
C VAL A 164 4.49 5.24 6.24
N ALA A 165 5.22 5.02 7.34
CA ALA A 165 4.73 5.29 8.68
C ALA A 165 4.68 6.80 8.93
N GLY A 166 3.52 7.31 9.35
CA GLY A 166 3.32 8.70 9.70
C GLY A 166 1.99 8.96 10.38
N ILE A 167 1.76 10.21 10.79
CA ILE A 167 0.50 10.65 11.39
C ILE A 167 -0.35 11.28 10.27
N PRO A 168 -1.64 10.94 10.14
CA PRO A 168 -2.52 11.66 9.22
C PRO A 168 -2.45 13.16 9.48
N GLY A 169 -2.28 13.96 8.43
CA GLY A 169 -2.03 15.39 8.58
C GLY A 169 -3.13 16.12 9.36
N ASP A 170 -4.39 15.70 9.28
CA ASP A 170 -5.47 16.28 10.06
C ASP A 170 -5.40 15.93 11.56
N ASP A 171 -4.98 14.71 11.90
CA ASP A 171 -4.69 14.32 13.28
C ASP A 171 -3.45 15.02 13.84
N PHE A 172 -2.40 15.15 13.03
CA PHE A 172 -1.22 15.94 13.36
C PHE A 172 -1.62 17.39 13.64
N MET A 173 -2.41 18.00 12.76
CA MET A 173 -2.90 19.38 12.93
C MET A 173 -3.74 19.54 14.21
N ARG A 174 -4.52 18.52 14.59
CA ARG A 174 -5.36 18.58 15.80
C ARG A 174 -4.60 18.37 17.11
N ARG A 175 -3.54 17.56 17.10
CA ARG A 175 -2.94 17.01 18.33
C ARG A 175 -1.47 17.38 18.55
N SER A 176 -0.78 17.81 17.49
CA SER A 176 0.69 17.90 17.48
C SER A 176 1.23 19.24 16.99
N LEU A 177 0.39 20.21 16.60
CA LEU A 177 0.87 21.54 16.17
C LEU A 177 1.59 22.33 17.26
N ASP A 178 1.11 22.20 18.50
CA ASP A 178 1.70 22.88 19.66
C ASP A 178 2.83 22.05 20.29
N ASP A 179 3.13 20.87 19.74
CA ASP A 179 4.22 20.02 20.22
C ASP A 179 5.56 20.61 19.74
N THR A 180 6.30 21.17 20.69
CA THR A 180 7.62 21.79 20.44
C THR A 180 8.77 20.79 20.56
N THR A 181 8.47 19.52 20.88
CA THR A 181 9.48 18.51 21.14
C THR A 181 10.09 18.03 19.83
N PHE A 182 11.25 18.59 19.48
CA PHE A 182 11.95 18.27 18.23
C PHE A 182 12.47 16.81 18.24
N ASN A 183 11.85 15.95 17.45
CA ASN A 183 12.30 14.56 17.28
C ASN A 183 13.04 14.38 15.94
N GLN A 184 14.37 14.47 16.01
CA GLN A 184 15.28 14.49 14.85
C GLN A 184 15.12 13.29 13.90
N ILE A 185 14.63 12.15 14.40
CA ILE A 185 14.39 10.91 13.62
C ILE A 185 13.03 10.94 12.91
N ARG A 186 12.06 11.72 13.41
CA ARG A 186 10.66 11.71 12.94
C ARG A 186 10.30 12.89 12.05
N ILE A 187 11.17 13.89 11.87
CA ILE A 187 10.95 15.07 11.02
C ILE A 187 10.43 14.76 9.62
N ALA A 188 10.88 13.65 9.01
CA ALA A 188 10.47 13.26 7.67
C ALA A 188 9.28 12.29 7.63
N LYS A 189 8.74 11.93 8.79
CA LYS A 189 7.65 10.96 8.97
C LYS A 189 6.44 11.56 9.72
N GLU A 190 6.63 12.68 10.40
CA GLU A 190 5.58 13.51 11.00
C GLU A 190 4.89 14.39 9.95
#